data_AF-A0A814DAA7-F1
#
_entry.id   AF-A0A814DAA7-F1
#
_cell.length_a   1.000
_cell.length_b   1.000
_cell.length_c   1.000
_cell.angle_alpha   90.00
_cell.angle_beta   90.00
_cell.angle_gamma   90.00
#
_symmetry.space_group_name_H-M   'P 1'
#
loop_
_entity.id
_entity.type
_entity.pdbx_description
1 polymer ?
#
loop_
_entity_poly.entity_id
_entity_poly.type
_entity_poly.pdbx_seq_one_letter_code
_entity_poly.pdbx_strand_id
1 'polypeptide(L)'
;MFPKKPPTDINKNDFLHNLDEAREARRREKQMQQAAIIIQKTVRGYLIRKKYRDYRKNELKQIFLGFTDPNPQKYPSLQLASTMFPHLQHFLLYYNRMKVKNNSTDLQQLLLGVLNYISTSLIIDDIKYSHLAAFFNKEVNAQWMKFNQDFMIVILKVIETTELTTNDDIKLIISSLNYLYLITDCQSWKALQKNMSMFNIDYC
;
A
#
# COMPACT_ATOMS: atom_id res chain seq x y z
N MET A 1 -88.64 2.30 9.08
CA MET A 1 -87.37 1.69 8.62
C MET A 1 -87.03 2.37 7.29
N PHE A 2 -86.15 3.36 7.30
CA PHE A 2 -85.69 4.04 6.07
C PHE A 2 -84.20 3.75 5.89
N PRO A 3 -83.73 3.37 4.69
CA PRO A 3 -82.32 3.12 4.47
C PRO A 3 -81.54 4.43 4.64
N LYS A 4 -80.49 4.40 5.47
CA LYS A 4 -79.51 5.49 5.55
C LYS A 4 -78.99 5.76 4.14
N LYS A 5 -79.15 7.00 3.65
CA LYS A 5 -78.48 7.46 2.42
C LYS A 5 -76.98 7.14 2.53
N PRO A 6 -76.33 6.62 1.48
CA PRO A 6 -74.87 6.53 1.47
C PRO A 6 -74.29 7.93 1.62
N PRO A 7 -73.15 8.11 2.32
CA PRO A 7 -72.58 9.41 2.57
C PRO A 7 -72.35 10.13 1.23
N THR A 8 -72.96 11.31 1.15
CA THR A 8 -72.91 12.29 0.07
C THR A 8 -71.48 12.68 -0.27
N ASP A 9 -71.17 12.61 -1.57
CA ASP A 9 -70.12 13.32 -2.30
C ASP A 9 -68.85 13.63 -1.50
N ILE A 10 -67.89 12.71 -1.57
CA ILE A 10 -66.48 13.10 -1.43
C ILE A 10 -66.26 14.19 -2.46
N ASN A 11 -66.06 15.43 -2.01
CA ASN A 11 -65.74 16.55 -2.87
C ASN A 11 -64.55 16.14 -3.75
N LYS A 12 -64.78 16.02 -5.06
CA LYS A 12 -63.81 15.51 -6.03
C LYS A 12 -62.46 16.24 -5.91
N ASN A 13 -62.49 17.52 -5.54
CA ASN A 13 -61.30 18.33 -5.33
C ASN A 13 -60.51 17.88 -4.09
N ASP A 14 -61.18 17.52 -3.00
CA ASP A 14 -60.53 17.00 -1.78
C ASP A 14 -59.92 15.61 -2.03
N PHE A 15 -60.60 14.76 -2.81
CA PHE A 15 -60.03 13.47 -3.23
C PHE A 15 -58.79 13.63 -4.10
N LEU A 16 -58.81 14.55 -5.08
CA LEU A 16 -57.68 14.82 -5.96
C LEU A 16 -56.49 15.42 -5.18
N HIS A 17 -56.76 16.35 -4.26
CA HIS A 17 -55.74 16.94 -3.39
C HIS A 17 -55.06 15.88 -2.53
N ASN A 18 -55.85 15.04 -1.85
CA ASN A 18 -55.32 13.94 -1.02
C ASN A 18 -54.50 12.93 -1.84
N LEU A 19 -54.89 12.68 -3.10
CA LEU A 19 -54.14 11.79 -4.00
C LEU A 19 -52.79 12.39 -4.39
N ASP A 20 -52.73 13.69 -4.67
CA ASP A 20 -51.50 14.38 -5.04
C ASP A 20 -50.55 14.54 -3.84
N GLU A 21 -51.08 14.84 -2.65
CA GLU A 21 -50.31 14.82 -1.40
C GLU A 21 -49.73 13.43 -1.12
N ALA A 22 -50.52 12.36 -1.30
CA ALA A 22 -50.04 10.98 -1.14
C ALA A 22 -48.95 10.61 -2.15
N ARG A 23 -49.05 11.11 -3.39
CA ARG A 23 -48.00 10.93 -4.42
C ARG A 23 -46.72 11.67 -4.04
N GLU A 24 -46.83 12.90 -3.54
CA GLU A 24 -45.69 13.68 -3.06
C GLU A 24 -45.02 13.08 -1.83
N ALA A 25 -45.80 12.58 -0.88
CA ALA A 25 -45.28 11.84 0.27
C ALA A 25 -44.47 10.61 -0.18
N ARG A 26 -45.02 9.81 -1.11
CA ARG A 26 -44.30 8.64 -1.68
C ARG A 26 -43.03 9.04 -2.44
N ARG A 27 -43.05 10.17 -3.17
CA ARG A 27 -41.85 10.68 -3.87
C ARG A 27 -40.76 11.08 -2.88
N ARG A 28 -41.12 11.85 -1.83
CA ARG A 28 -40.19 12.26 -0.77
C ARG A 28 -39.60 11.06 -0.04
N GLU A 29 -40.43 10.07 0.30
CA GLU A 29 -39.98 8.85 0.96
C GLU A 29 -38.96 8.08 0.10
N LYS A 30 -39.24 7.91 -1.21
CA LYS A 30 -38.30 7.28 -2.14
C LYS A 30 -36.98 8.05 -2.24
N GLN A 31 -37.02 9.38 -2.28
CA GLN A 31 -35.81 10.21 -2.31
C GLN A 31 -34.99 10.05 -1.03
N MET A 32 -35.64 10.05 0.14
CA MET A 32 -34.98 9.81 1.43
C MET A 32 -34.34 8.42 1.48
N GLN A 33 -35.05 7.39 1.03
CA GLN A 33 -34.54 6.02 0.95
C GLN A 33 -33.31 5.93 0.01
N GLN A 34 -33.36 6.55 -1.17
CA GLN A 34 -32.22 6.59 -2.09
C GLN A 34 -31.03 7.33 -1.50
N ALA A 35 -31.24 8.49 -0.88
CA ALA A 35 -30.19 9.23 -0.20
C ALA A 35 -29.55 8.38 0.92
N ALA A 36 -30.37 7.71 1.74
CA ALA A 36 -29.88 6.81 2.79
C ALA A 36 -29.04 5.66 2.22
N ILE A 37 -29.48 5.03 1.13
CA ILE A 37 -28.72 3.96 0.44
C ILE A 37 -27.36 4.48 -0.05
N ILE A 38 -27.32 5.67 -0.66
CA ILE A 38 -26.07 6.27 -1.15
C ILE A 38 -25.11 6.55 0.00
N ILE A 39 -25.60 7.15 1.09
CA ILE A 39 -24.78 7.43 2.28
C ILE A 39 -24.26 6.12 2.86
N GLN A 40 -25.12 5.13 3.08
CA GLN A 40 -24.73 3.84 3.64
C GLN A 40 -23.70 3.12 2.77
N LYS A 41 -23.91 3.07 1.44
CA LYS A 41 -22.95 2.48 0.49
C LYS A 41 -21.59 3.18 0.58
N THR A 42 -21.61 4.51 0.62
CA THR A 42 -20.39 5.33 0.67
C THR A 42 -19.63 5.11 1.97
N VAL A 43 -20.33 5.14 3.11
CA VAL A 43 -19.76 4.90 4.44
C VAL A 43 -19.21 3.48 4.55
N ARG A 44 -19.97 2.46 4.15
CA ARG A 44 -19.49 1.05 4.13
C ARG A 44 -18.24 0.90 3.28
N GLY A 45 -18.22 1.49 2.08
CA GLY A 45 -17.05 1.49 1.21
C GLY A 45 -15.84 2.20 1.86
N TYR A 46 -16.06 3.35 2.50
CA TYR A 46 -15.00 4.05 3.22
C TYR A 46 -14.42 3.22 4.37
N LEU A 47 -15.28 2.61 5.19
CA LEU A 47 -14.88 1.78 6.33
C LEU A 47 -14.06 0.56 5.87
N ILE A 48 -14.50 -0.14 4.82
CA ILE A 48 -13.76 -1.28 4.26
C ILE A 48 -12.39 -0.82 3.72
N ARG A 49 -12.34 0.28 2.97
CA ARG A 49 -11.06 0.83 2.47
C ARG A 49 -10.14 1.26 3.62
N LYS A 50 -10.68 1.80 4.71
CA LYS A 50 -9.91 2.14 5.91
C LYS A 50 -9.33 0.89 6.56
N LYS A 51 -10.17 -0.11 6.86
CA LYS A 51 -9.76 -1.38 7.44
C LYS A 51 -8.70 -2.09 6.60
N TYR A 52 -8.86 -2.09 5.27
CA TYR A 52 -7.87 -2.67 4.36
C TYR A 52 -6.53 -1.93 4.40
N ARG A 53 -6.52 -0.60 4.44
CA ARG A 53 -5.28 0.18 4.60
C ARG A 53 -4.57 -0.14 5.91
N ASP A 54 -5.34 -0.23 7.01
CA ASP A 54 -4.79 -0.53 8.33
C ASP A 54 -4.23 -1.96 8.38
N TYR A 55 -4.93 -2.92 7.78
CA TYR A 55 -4.44 -4.28 7.61
C TYR A 55 -3.12 -4.32 6.83
N ARG A 56 -3.06 -3.69 5.65
CA ARG A 56 -1.83 -3.65 4.84
C ARG A 56 -0.69 -2.95 5.56
N LYS A 57 -0.95 -1.86 6.30
CA LYS A 57 0.05 -1.20 7.13
C LYS A 57 0.62 -2.15 8.18
N ASN A 58 -0.24 -2.88 8.89
CA ASN A 58 0.18 -3.82 9.93
C ASN A 58 0.94 -5.00 9.35
N GLU A 59 0.53 -5.52 8.20
CA GLU A 59 1.25 -6.58 7.48
C GLU A 59 2.67 -6.12 7.12
N LEU A 60 2.83 -4.91 6.54
CA LEU A 60 4.16 -4.35 6.25
C LEU A 60 5.02 -4.21 7.51
N LYS A 61 4.42 -3.78 8.63
CA LYS A 61 5.13 -3.68 9.91
C LYS A 61 5.60 -5.05 10.41
N GLN A 62 4.75 -6.08 10.33
CA GLN A 62 5.11 -7.43 10.75
C GLN A 62 6.27 -8.01 9.91
N ILE A 63 6.30 -7.70 8.62
CA ILE A 63 7.33 -8.18 7.71
C ILE A 63 8.66 -7.44 7.94
N PHE A 64 8.64 -6.10 7.94
CA PHE A 64 9.87 -5.31 7.82
C PHE A 64 10.46 -4.82 9.14
N LEU A 65 9.68 -4.70 10.22
CA LEU A 65 10.24 -4.23 11.51
C LEU A 65 11.21 -5.26 12.13
N GLY A 66 11.17 -6.53 11.72
CA GLY A 66 12.19 -7.51 12.12
C GLY A 66 13.58 -7.19 11.57
N PHE A 67 13.68 -6.39 10.51
CA PHE A 67 14.94 -6.02 9.85
C PHE A 67 15.53 -4.71 10.38
N THR A 68 15.02 -4.18 11.50
CA THR A 68 15.56 -2.94 12.12
C THR A 68 16.48 -3.23 13.31
N ASP A 69 16.73 -4.50 13.65
CA ASP A 69 17.64 -4.85 14.73
C ASP A 69 19.08 -4.36 14.40
N PRO A 70 19.80 -3.75 15.36
CA PRO A 70 21.19 -3.34 15.13
C PRO A 70 22.13 -4.49 14.75
N ASN A 71 21.78 -5.73 15.07
CA ASN A 71 22.54 -6.92 14.70
C ASN A 71 21.85 -7.65 13.51
N PRO A 72 22.45 -7.63 12.31
CA PRO A 72 21.94 -8.33 11.14
C PRO A 72 21.78 -9.85 11.32
N GLN A 73 22.50 -10.47 12.26
CA GLN A 73 22.35 -11.90 12.57
C GLN A 73 20.99 -12.25 13.19
N LYS A 74 20.29 -11.26 13.75
CA LYS A 74 18.95 -11.43 14.32
C LYS A 74 17.83 -11.19 13.32
N TYR A 75 18.17 -10.86 12.07
CA TYR A 75 17.15 -10.66 11.05
C TYR A 75 16.34 -11.93 10.82
N PRO A 76 15.03 -11.80 10.53
CA PRO A 76 14.22 -12.93 10.12
C PRO A 76 14.82 -13.64 8.90
N SER A 77 14.55 -14.93 8.77
CA SER A 77 14.88 -15.67 7.55
C SER A 77 14.22 -15.01 6.34
N LEU A 78 14.98 -14.81 5.27
CA LEU A 78 14.43 -14.28 4.04
C LEU A 78 13.36 -15.20 3.46
N GLN A 79 12.34 -14.58 2.88
CA GLN A 79 11.29 -15.26 2.14
C GLN A 79 11.57 -15.18 0.64
N LEU A 80 10.84 -15.98 -0.15
CA LEU A 80 10.95 -15.98 -1.59
C LEU A 80 10.71 -14.58 -2.17
N ALA A 81 11.53 -14.18 -3.12
CA ALA A 81 11.44 -12.86 -3.75
C ALA A 81 10.09 -12.65 -4.45
N SER A 82 9.49 -13.72 -5.00
CA SER A 82 8.14 -13.69 -5.60
C SER A 82 7.05 -13.34 -4.58
N THR A 83 7.20 -13.77 -3.33
CA THR A 83 6.30 -13.40 -2.23
C THR A 83 6.56 -11.98 -1.75
N MET A 84 7.83 -11.57 -1.66
CA MET A 84 8.23 -10.30 -1.06
C MET A 84 8.08 -9.09 -1.99
N PHE A 85 8.27 -9.27 -3.31
CA PHE A 85 8.23 -8.16 -4.26
C PHE A 85 6.89 -7.40 -4.27
N PRO A 86 5.71 -8.07 -4.25
CA PRO A 86 4.44 -7.37 -4.07
C PRO A 86 4.38 -6.52 -2.80
N HIS A 87 4.91 -7.00 -1.67
CA HIS A 87 4.94 -6.22 -0.43
C HIS A 87 5.82 -4.98 -0.55
N LEU A 88 6.94 -5.06 -1.26
CA LEU A 88 7.79 -3.90 -1.55
C LEU A 88 7.06 -2.85 -2.42
N GLN A 89 6.37 -3.29 -3.48
CA GLN A 89 5.55 -2.39 -4.30
C GLN A 89 4.45 -1.71 -3.46
N HIS A 90 3.79 -2.48 -2.59
CA HIS A 90 2.79 -1.95 -1.67
C HIS A 90 3.37 -0.97 -0.66
N PHE A 91 4.58 -1.22 -0.15
CA PHE A 91 5.29 -0.30 0.73
C PHE A 91 5.54 1.04 0.03
N LEU A 92 6.05 1.04 -1.21
CA LEU A 92 6.31 2.28 -1.95
C LEU A 92 5.04 3.11 -2.16
N LEU A 93 3.93 2.45 -2.52
CA LEU A 93 2.62 3.11 -2.64
C LEU A 93 2.13 3.67 -1.29
N TYR A 94 2.34 2.95 -0.20
CA TYR A 94 2.00 3.40 1.15
C TYR A 94 2.87 4.60 1.57
N TYR A 95 4.18 4.52 1.35
CA TYR A 95 5.15 5.55 1.70
C TYR A 95 4.83 6.88 1.01
N ASN A 96 4.62 6.85 -0.30
CA ASN A 96 4.28 8.05 -1.09
C ASN A 96 2.97 8.70 -0.65
N ARG A 97 1.99 7.92 -0.17
CA ARG A 97 0.73 8.47 0.36
C ARG A 97 0.85 9.04 1.77
N MET A 98 1.74 8.49 2.60
CA MET A 98 1.87 8.90 4.00
C MET A 98 2.85 10.07 4.19
N LYS A 99 3.89 10.18 3.35
CA LYS A 99 4.80 11.33 3.37
C LYS A 99 4.07 12.66 3.18
N VAL A 100 3.01 12.67 2.37
CA VAL A 100 2.15 13.86 2.16
C VAL A 100 1.40 14.26 3.44
N LYS A 101 1.22 13.34 4.38
CA LYS A 101 0.33 13.52 5.53
C LYS A 101 1.02 13.70 6.86
N ASN A 102 2.22 13.14 7.10
CA ASN A 102 3.06 13.37 8.29
C ASN A 102 4.40 12.61 8.21
N ASN A 103 5.50 13.24 8.65
CA ASN A 103 6.80 12.58 8.92
C ASN A 103 6.76 11.89 10.30
N SER A 104 6.14 10.72 10.39
CA SER A 104 6.11 9.94 11.64
C SER A 104 7.36 9.05 11.78
N THR A 105 7.93 8.95 12.98
CA THR A 105 9.01 8.01 13.34
C THR A 105 8.72 6.57 12.91
N ASP A 106 7.46 6.14 13.03
CA ASP A 106 6.94 4.85 12.53
C ASP A 106 7.26 4.59 11.05
N LEU A 107 7.20 5.62 10.21
CA LEU A 107 7.41 5.52 8.77
C LEU A 107 8.90 5.40 8.45
N GLN A 108 9.75 6.10 9.21
CA GLN A 108 11.20 6.00 9.09
C GLN A 108 11.70 4.62 9.51
N GLN A 109 11.18 4.06 10.61
CA GLN A 109 11.52 2.69 11.02
C GLN A 109 11.09 1.65 9.99
N LEU A 110 9.90 1.82 9.41
CA LEU A 110 9.45 0.93 8.35
C LEU A 110 10.33 1.04 7.09
N LEU A 111 10.72 2.26 6.71
CA LEU A 111 11.66 2.49 5.61
C LEU A 111 13.02 1.85 5.87
N LEU A 112 13.56 2.01 7.08
CA LEU A 112 14.81 1.38 7.51
C LEU A 112 14.72 -0.15 7.39
N GLY A 113 13.63 -0.76 7.85
CA GLY A 113 13.40 -2.19 7.72
C GLY A 113 13.36 -2.66 6.26
N VAL A 114 12.74 -1.88 5.36
CA VAL A 114 12.72 -2.18 3.92
C VAL A 114 14.11 -2.07 3.30
N LEU A 115 14.86 -1.01 3.62
CA LEU A 115 16.23 -0.81 3.16
C LEU A 115 17.12 -2.00 3.57
N ASN A 116 17.04 -2.39 4.84
CA ASN A 116 17.82 -3.49 5.39
C ASN A 116 17.43 -4.83 4.77
N TYR A 117 16.13 -5.09 4.57
CA TYR A 117 15.66 -6.28 3.85
C TYR A 117 16.23 -6.34 2.44
N ILE A 118 16.08 -5.26 1.64
CA ILE A 118 16.56 -5.26 0.25
C ILE A 118 18.06 -5.46 0.23
N SER A 119 18.81 -4.71 1.04
CA SER A 119 20.27 -4.80 1.10
C SER A 119 20.73 -6.22 1.46
N THR A 120 20.10 -6.83 2.47
CA THR A 120 20.41 -8.21 2.88
C THR A 120 20.10 -9.21 1.76
N SER A 121 18.98 -9.02 1.06
CA SER A 121 18.59 -9.91 -0.05
C SER A 121 19.50 -9.79 -1.29
N LEU A 122 20.09 -8.61 -1.55
CA LEU A 122 21.02 -8.42 -2.67
C LEU A 122 22.38 -9.08 -2.43
N ILE A 123 22.79 -9.20 -1.16
CA ILE A 123 24.09 -9.76 -0.76
C ILE A 123 24.06 -11.30 -0.68
N ILE A 124 22.89 -11.93 -0.81
CA ILE A 124 22.76 -13.39 -0.71
C ILE A 124 23.03 -14.07 -2.05
N ASP A 125 23.59 -15.28 -1.96
CA ASP A 125 23.99 -16.10 -3.11
C ASP A 125 22.82 -16.80 -3.81
N ASP A 126 21.74 -17.10 -3.09
CA ASP A 126 20.58 -17.78 -3.65
C ASP A 126 19.62 -16.77 -4.32
N ILE A 127 19.54 -16.86 -5.65
CA ILE A 127 18.72 -15.97 -6.47
C ILE A 127 17.24 -16.01 -6.09
N LYS A 128 16.71 -17.13 -5.57
CA LYS A 128 15.28 -17.27 -5.24
C LYS A 128 14.85 -16.35 -4.09
N TYR A 129 15.77 -16.07 -3.17
CA TYR A 129 15.56 -15.21 -2.01
C TYR A 129 16.08 -13.79 -2.27
N SER A 130 16.91 -13.61 -3.30
CA SER A 130 17.43 -12.30 -3.66
C SER A 130 16.37 -11.41 -4.30
N HIS A 131 16.37 -10.13 -3.97
CA HIS A 131 15.51 -9.14 -4.65
C HIS A 131 15.70 -9.15 -6.18
N LEU A 132 16.85 -9.62 -6.67
CA LEU A 132 17.14 -9.79 -8.09
C LEU A 132 16.30 -10.88 -8.78
N ALA A 133 15.68 -11.82 -8.06
CA ALA A 133 14.82 -12.82 -8.71
C ALA A 133 13.70 -12.17 -9.53
N ALA A 134 13.17 -11.03 -9.06
CA ALA A 134 12.15 -10.26 -9.78
C ALA A 134 12.70 -9.58 -11.05
N PHE A 135 13.99 -9.25 -11.08
CA PHE A 135 14.65 -8.75 -12.30
C PHE A 135 14.74 -9.83 -13.39
N PHE A 136 15.02 -11.08 -13.03
CA PHE A 136 15.11 -12.20 -13.99
C PHE A 136 13.75 -12.75 -14.43
N ASN A 137 12.67 -12.39 -13.75
CA ASN A 137 11.32 -12.81 -14.15
C ASN A 137 10.76 -11.84 -15.21
N LYS A 138 10.60 -12.34 -16.44
CA LYS A 138 10.11 -11.58 -17.61
C LYS A 138 8.74 -10.91 -17.39
N GLU A 139 7.89 -11.45 -16.52
CA GLU A 139 6.55 -10.88 -16.27
C GLU A 139 6.59 -9.65 -15.36
N VAL A 140 7.59 -9.57 -14.48
CA VAL A 140 7.67 -8.52 -13.44
C VAL A 140 8.94 -7.66 -13.53
N ASN A 141 9.87 -7.96 -14.44
CA ASN A 141 11.13 -7.24 -14.60
C ASN A 141 10.94 -5.72 -14.82
N ALA A 142 10.00 -5.32 -15.67
CA ALA A 142 9.70 -3.92 -15.95
C ALA A 142 9.14 -3.22 -14.71
N GLN A 143 8.32 -3.92 -13.94
CA GLN A 143 7.81 -3.41 -12.67
C GLN A 143 8.92 -3.28 -11.63
N TRP A 144 9.88 -4.21 -11.63
CA TRP A 144 11.05 -4.17 -10.77
C TRP A 144 11.97 -3.00 -11.09
N MET A 145 12.26 -2.76 -12.38
CA MET A 145 13.05 -1.61 -12.81
C MET A 145 12.38 -0.30 -12.39
N LYS A 146 11.07 -0.18 -12.65
CA LYS A 146 10.30 0.99 -12.24
C LYS A 146 10.27 1.17 -10.73
N PHE A 147 10.07 0.09 -9.97
CA PHE A 147 10.11 0.12 -8.52
C PHE A 147 11.46 0.66 -8.01
N ASN A 148 12.58 0.16 -8.52
CA ASN A 148 13.91 0.61 -8.08
C ASN A 148 14.18 2.07 -8.46
N GLN A 149 13.75 2.52 -9.65
CA GLN A 149 13.82 3.93 -10.04
C GLN A 149 13.02 4.83 -9.09
N ASP A 150 11.74 4.51 -8.89
CA ASP A 150 10.86 5.29 -8.00
C ASP A 150 11.36 5.26 -6.55
N PHE A 151 11.88 4.12 -6.09
CA PHE A 151 12.42 3.96 -4.75
C PHE A 151 13.73 4.72 -4.57
N MET A 152 14.64 4.72 -5.55
CA MET A 152 15.85 5.55 -5.51
C MET A 152 15.52 7.04 -5.36
N ILE A 153 14.51 7.56 -6.07
CA ILE A 153 14.05 8.96 -5.91
C ILE A 153 13.59 9.21 -4.46
N VAL A 154 12.84 8.26 -3.89
CA VAL A 154 12.43 8.33 -2.48
C VAL A 154 13.64 8.40 -1.55
N ILE A 155 14.64 7.53 -1.76
CA ILE A 155 15.85 7.45 -0.93
C ILE A 155 16.68 8.73 -1.04
N LEU A 156 16.92 9.25 -2.25
CA LEU A 156 17.64 10.50 -2.45
C LEU A 156 16.95 11.66 -1.72
N LYS A 157 15.63 11.73 -1.80
CA LYS A 157 14.86 12.76 -1.07
C LYS A 157 14.91 12.56 0.44
N VAL A 158 15.03 11.33 0.94
CA VAL A 158 15.22 11.05 2.37
C VAL A 158 16.59 11.57 2.81
N ILE A 159 17.65 11.26 2.06
CA ILE A 159 19.01 11.75 2.35
C ILE A 159 19.04 13.29 2.37
N GLU A 160 18.41 13.95 1.40
CA GLU A 160 18.34 15.42 1.31
C GLU A 160 17.61 16.06 2.51
N THR A 161 16.59 15.39 3.05
CA THR A 161 15.72 15.96 4.09
C THR A 161 16.04 15.52 5.51
N THR A 162 16.96 14.56 5.69
CA THR A 162 17.31 14.03 7.00
C THR A 162 18.45 14.84 7.60
N GLU A 163 18.18 15.52 8.71
CA GLU A 163 19.21 16.20 9.50
C GLU A 163 19.90 15.19 10.42
N LEU A 164 21.24 15.20 10.45
CA LEU A 164 22.07 14.25 11.21
C LEU A 164 22.06 14.56 12.72
N THR A 165 20.89 14.58 13.33
CA THR A 165 20.73 14.98 14.73
C THR A 165 20.70 13.78 15.68
N THR A 166 20.13 12.66 15.24
CA THR A 166 19.99 11.45 16.06
C THR A 166 20.76 10.27 15.48
N ASN A 167 21.06 9.28 16.34
CA ASN A 167 21.65 8.02 15.90
C ASN A 167 20.76 7.25 14.90
N ASP A 168 19.44 7.44 14.96
CA ASP A 168 18.52 6.79 14.04
C ASP A 168 18.53 7.45 12.66
N ASP A 169 18.76 8.77 12.59
CA ASP A 169 18.99 9.49 11.33
C ASP A 169 20.27 9.00 10.64
N ILE A 170 21.34 8.79 11.42
CA ILE A 170 22.61 8.25 10.93
C ILE A 170 22.40 6.84 10.34
N LYS A 171 21.70 5.95 11.07
CA LYS A 171 21.40 4.60 10.58
C LYS A 171 20.58 4.64 9.29
N LEU A 172 19.59 5.54 9.22
CA LEU A 172 18.75 5.68 8.04
C LEU A 172 19.57 6.13 6.82
N ILE A 173 20.46 7.10 7.00
CA ILE A 173 21.35 7.58 5.92
C ILE A 173 22.33 6.48 5.50
N ILE A 174 22.98 5.78 6.44
CA ILE A 174 23.91 4.68 6.11
C ILE A 174 23.17 3.58 5.33
N SER A 175 21.98 3.18 5.78
CA SER A 175 21.20 2.13 5.12
C SER A 175 20.71 2.59 3.74
N SER A 176 20.39 3.87 3.60
CA SER A 176 20.02 4.51 2.33
C SER A 176 21.18 4.49 1.33
N LEU A 177 22.38 4.88 1.78
CA LEU A 177 23.59 4.86 0.96
C LEU A 177 23.99 3.43 0.58
N ASN A 178 23.89 2.48 1.51
CA ASN A 178 24.16 1.07 1.24
C ASN A 178 23.22 0.52 0.16
N TYR A 179 21.92 0.82 0.25
CA TYR A 179 20.97 0.45 -0.79
C TYR A 179 21.34 1.06 -2.16
N LEU A 180 21.67 2.36 -2.20
CA LEU A 180 22.05 3.02 -3.45
C LEU A 180 23.30 2.40 -4.07
N TYR A 181 24.32 2.13 -3.25
CA TYR A 181 25.53 1.44 -3.68
C TYR A 181 25.18 0.06 -4.25
N LEU A 182 24.44 -0.76 -3.49
CA LEU A 182 24.09 -2.12 -3.91
C LEU A 182 23.23 -2.14 -5.17
N ILE A 183 22.29 -1.23 -5.36
CA ILE A 183 21.40 -1.27 -6.55
C ILE A 183 22.06 -0.71 -7.81
N THR A 184 23.07 0.15 -7.67
CA THR A 184 23.77 0.77 -8.80
C THR A 184 25.03 0.00 -9.22
N ASP A 185 25.66 -0.72 -8.30
CA ASP A 185 26.83 -1.55 -8.57
C ASP A 185 26.44 -3.01 -8.80
N CYS A 186 26.34 -3.42 -10.06
CA CYS A 186 26.05 -4.82 -10.43
C CYS A 186 27.12 -5.81 -9.93
N GLN A 187 28.34 -5.36 -9.63
CA GLN A 187 29.38 -6.22 -9.07
C GLN A 187 29.08 -6.59 -7.61
N SER A 188 28.22 -5.84 -6.93
CA SER A 188 27.82 -6.17 -5.56
C SER A 188 26.78 -7.30 -5.46
N TRP A 189 26.22 -7.73 -6.60
CA TRP A 189 25.13 -8.70 -6.68
C TRP A 189 25.65 -10.14 -6.60
N LYS A 190 25.82 -10.66 -5.38
CA LYS A 190 26.42 -12.00 -5.17
C LYS A 190 25.68 -13.13 -5.88
N ALA A 191 24.35 -13.13 -5.86
CA ALA A 191 23.54 -14.10 -6.60
C ALA A 191 23.83 -14.06 -8.11
N LEU A 192 24.10 -12.89 -8.67
CA LEU A 192 24.44 -12.77 -10.08
C LEU A 192 25.86 -13.29 -10.34
N GLN A 193 26.84 -12.88 -9.53
CA GLN A 193 28.22 -13.34 -9.66
C GLN A 193 28.34 -14.87 -9.61
N LYS A 194 27.66 -15.52 -8.66
CA LYS A 194 27.65 -16.97 -8.51
C LYS A 194 27.00 -17.70 -9.69
N ASN A 195 25.89 -17.15 -10.20
CA ASN A 195 25.23 -17.75 -11.35
C ASN A 195 26.05 -17.51 -12.64
N MET A 196 26.69 -16.34 -12.80
CA MET A 196 27.58 -16.07 -13.94
C MET A 196 28.84 -16.94 -13.92
N SER A 197 29.44 -17.16 -12.75
CA SER A 197 30.60 -18.05 -12.62
C SER A 197 30.26 -19.51 -12.89
N MET A 198 29.01 -19.94 -12.69
CA MET A 198 28.53 -21.25 -13.14
C MET A 198 28.44 -21.38 -14.67
N PHE A 199 28.37 -20.27 -15.41
CA PHE A 199 28.22 -20.29 -16.87
C PHE A 199 29.54 -20.09 -17.65
N ASN A 200 30.71 -19.97 -16.99
CA ASN A 200 31.99 -19.71 -17.67
C ASN A 200 31.88 -18.60 -18.73
N ILE A 201 31.18 -17.52 -18.39
CA ILE A 201 31.15 -16.33 -19.22
C ILE A 201 32.14 -15.36 -18.58
N ASP A 202 33.42 -15.54 -18.91
CA ASP A 202 34.41 -14.49 -18.81
C ASP A 202 34.03 -13.42 -19.84
N TYR A 203 33.53 -12.26 -19.38
CA TYR A 203 33.61 -11.04 -20.16
C TYR A 203 34.22 -9.92 -19.32
N CYS A 204 35.13 -9.23 -20.01
CA CYS A 204 35.96 -8.10 -19.64
C CYS A 204 35.24 -6.95 -18.94
#